data_AF-A0A4W4GU81-F1
#
_entry.id   AF-A0A4W4GU81-F1
#
_cell.length_a   1.000
_cell.length_b   1.000
_cell.length_c   1.000
_cell.angle_alpha   90.00
_cell.angle_beta   90.00
_cell.angle_gamma   90.00
#
_symmetry.space_group_name_H-M   'P 1'
#
loop_
_entity.id
_entity.type
_entity.pdbx_description
1 polymer ?
#
loop_
_entity_poly.entity_id
_entity_poly.type
_entity_poly.pdbx_seq_one_letter_code
_entity_poly.pdbx_strand_id
1 'polypeptide(L)'
;REREREREREREKRLWFPHTSDDSCGPFCSPPARADSTFKVTMVPGDGVGPELMTAVKEVFKAGDVPVEFEEFHVSEVQNMASEEKLEQVLTSMKNNRVAIKGKIHAPMEYKGELASYEMRLRRKLDLFANVVHVNSLPGYSTRHNNLDLVIIREQTEGEYSSLEHESVSGVVECLKIITREKSRRIAKFAFDYATKKGRGKVTAVHKANIMKLGDGLFLQSCAEVAELYPKIKYENIIIDNCCMQLVQNPYQFDVLVMPNLYGNIIDNLAAGLVGGAGVVPGESYSAEYAVFETGARHPFAQAVGRNIANPTAMLLTAANMLRHLNLEYHSNMVSEAVKRVIKQGKVRTRDLGGYCTTGDFVRAVVANLRLRPVI
;
A
#
# COMPACT_ATOMS: atom_id res chain seq x y z
N ARG A 1 -8.88 -17.43 32.36
CA ARG A 1 -9.89 -16.60 31.68
C ARG A 1 -9.51 -15.12 31.62
N GLU A 2 -9.63 -14.29 32.67
CA GLU A 2 -9.31 -12.84 32.55
C GLU A 2 -7.81 -12.55 32.39
N ARG A 3 -6.95 -13.18 33.22
CA ARG A 3 -5.48 -13.15 33.07
C ARG A 3 -4.95 -13.79 31.78
N GLU A 4 -5.76 -14.64 31.17
CA GLU A 4 -5.42 -15.37 29.95
C GLU A 4 -5.71 -14.50 28.73
N ARG A 5 -6.85 -13.80 28.73
CA ARG A 5 -7.16 -12.70 27.82
C ARG A 5 -6.16 -11.55 27.94
N GLU A 6 -5.65 -11.27 29.13
CA GLU A 6 -4.64 -10.22 29.35
C GLU A 6 -3.26 -10.62 28.78
N ARG A 7 -2.86 -11.89 28.94
CA ARG A 7 -1.65 -12.44 28.29
C ARG A 7 -1.79 -12.53 26.77
N GLU A 8 -2.97 -12.87 26.27
CA GLU A 8 -3.28 -12.88 24.83
C GLU A 8 -3.24 -11.44 24.27
N ARG A 9 -3.81 -10.47 24.97
CA ARG A 9 -3.71 -9.03 24.66
C ARG A 9 -2.27 -8.54 24.57
N GLU A 10 -1.39 -8.94 25.49
CA GLU A 10 0.03 -8.56 25.45
C GLU A 10 0.81 -9.28 24.35
N ARG A 11 0.52 -10.57 24.12
CA ARG A 11 1.20 -11.39 23.12
C ARG A 11 0.81 -10.94 21.70
N GLU A 12 -0.45 -10.59 21.47
CA GLU A 12 -0.92 -10.13 20.17
C GLU A 12 -0.43 -8.70 19.84
N LYS A 13 -0.23 -7.80 20.83
CA LYS A 13 0.27 -6.42 20.63
C LYS A 13 1.68 -6.34 20.01
N ARG A 14 2.49 -7.39 20.10
CA ARG A 14 3.92 -7.37 19.73
C ARG A 14 4.26 -7.83 18.30
N LEU A 15 3.28 -8.23 17.49
CA LEU A 15 3.55 -9.06 16.31
C LEU A 15 3.90 -8.35 15.00
N TRP A 16 3.58 -7.06 14.83
CA TRP A 16 3.57 -6.48 13.47
C TRP A 16 4.67 -5.45 13.19
N PHE A 17 5.46 -5.08 14.20
CA PHE A 17 6.50 -4.07 14.06
C PHE A 17 7.69 -4.36 14.98
N PRO A 18 8.91 -4.51 14.44
CA PRO A 18 10.10 -4.64 15.28
C PRO A 18 10.34 -3.36 16.11
N HIS A 19 10.91 -3.56 17.30
CA HIS A 19 11.21 -2.55 18.32
C HIS A 19 11.71 -1.21 17.77
N THR A 20 11.02 -0.12 18.08
CA THR A 20 11.65 1.20 18.25
C THR A 20 12.10 1.26 19.71
N SER A 21 13.43 1.34 19.92
CA SER A 21 14.01 1.67 21.22
C SER A 21 13.47 2.99 21.76
N ASP A 22 13.34 3.06 23.08
CA ASP A 22 12.68 4.08 23.90
C ASP A 22 12.83 5.54 23.50
N ASP A 23 11.73 6.28 23.71
CA ASP A 23 11.65 7.73 23.83
C ASP A 23 12.55 8.23 24.98
N SER A 24 13.78 8.62 24.68
CA SER A 24 14.53 9.66 25.41
C SER A 24 15.90 9.91 24.77
N CYS A 25 15.98 10.74 23.74
CA CYS A 25 17.23 11.41 23.38
C CYS A 25 16.98 12.73 22.64
N GLY A 26 17.68 13.78 23.07
CA GLY A 26 17.61 15.14 22.51
C GLY A 26 18.15 15.25 21.06
N PRO A 27 18.32 16.47 20.52
CA PRO A 27 18.40 16.75 19.08
C PRO A 27 19.70 16.33 18.37
N PHE A 28 20.50 15.44 18.97
CA PHE A 28 21.70 14.89 18.34
C PHE A 28 21.75 13.39 18.62
N CYS A 29 21.11 12.62 17.74
CA CYS A 29 21.24 11.16 17.73
C CYS A 29 22.12 10.76 16.54
N SER A 30 23.35 10.35 16.83
CA SER A 30 24.28 9.70 15.90
C SER A 30 23.68 8.39 15.34
N PRO A 31 24.05 7.98 14.12
CA PRO A 31 23.30 6.96 13.39
C PRO A 31 23.46 5.56 14.01
N PRO A 32 22.37 4.80 14.23
CA PRO A 32 22.47 3.38 14.53
C PRO A 32 22.00 2.54 13.33
N ALA A 33 22.94 2.15 12.48
CA ALA A 33 22.92 0.91 11.68
C ALA A 33 24.30 0.74 11.03
N ARG A 34 24.80 -0.49 10.98
CA ARG A 34 26.15 -0.86 10.51
C ARG A 34 26.52 -0.15 9.20
N ALA A 35 27.68 0.50 9.19
CA ALA A 35 28.19 1.29 8.07
C ALA A 35 28.44 0.51 6.76
N ASP A 36 28.35 -0.83 6.77
CA ASP A 36 28.74 -1.68 5.64
C ASP A 36 27.64 -2.63 5.11
N SER A 37 26.40 -2.62 5.65
CA SER A 37 25.37 -3.56 5.20
C SER A 37 24.41 -2.94 4.21
N THR A 38 24.60 -3.21 2.92
CA THR A 38 23.61 -2.98 1.86
C THR A 38 22.39 -3.88 2.08
N PHE A 39 21.19 -3.31 2.01
CA PHE A 39 19.94 -4.08 2.11
C PHE A 39 19.59 -4.68 0.75
N LYS A 40 19.35 -5.99 0.71
CA LYS A 40 18.83 -6.65 -0.49
C LYS A 40 17.31 -6.55 -0.51
N VAL A 41 16.77 -6.08 -1.64
CA VAL A 41 15.34 -5.92 -1.85
C VAL A 41 14.95 -6.57 -3.17
N THR A 42 13.92 -7.41 -3.16
CA THR A 42 13.40 -7.98 -4.40
C THR A 42 12.66 -6.91 -5.19
N MET A 43 13.01 -6.71 -6.45
CA MET A 43 12.33 -5.77 -7.35
C MET A 43 11.62 -6.53 -8.46
N VAL A 44 10.31 -6.31 -8.59
CA VAL A 44 9.51 -6.87 -9.69
C VAL A 44 8.92 -5.73 -10.50
N PRO A 45 9.54 -5.31 -11.62
CA PRO A 45 9.07 -4.16 -12.38
C PRO A 45 7.63 -4.28 -12.89
N GLY A 46 7.19 -5.50 -13.18
CA GLY A 46 5.84 -5.77 -13.68
C GLY A 46 5.61 -5.25 -15.11
N ASP A 47 4.35 -5.01 -15.41
CA ASP A 47 3.83 -4.64 -16.72
C ASP A 47 3.56 -3.13 -16.86
N GLY A 48 3.26 -2.72 -18.09
CA GLY A 48 2.87 -1.34 -18.39
C GLY A 48 4.01 -0.37 -18.11
N VAL A 49 3.73 0.73 -17.42
CA VAL A 49 4.74 1.74 -17.07
C VAL A 49 5.69 1.29 -15.94
N GLY A 50 5.44 0.13 -15.33
CA GLY A 50 6.21 -0.39 -14.19
C GLY A 50 7.74 -0.37 -14.38
N PRO A 51 8.29 -0.89 -15.50
CA PRO A 51 9.74 -0.84 -15.79
C PRO A 51 10.33 0.58 -15.84
N GLU A 52 9.60 1.53 -16.41
CA GLU A 52 10.01 2.94 -16.47
C GLU A 52 10.05 3.55 -15.06
N LEU A 53 9.03 3.27 -14.24
CA LEU A 53 8.95 3.75 -12.86
C LEU A 53 10.02 3.13 -11.94
N MET A 54 10.32 1.85 -12.10
CA MET A 54 11.40 1.21 -11.33
C MET A 54 12.77 1.73 -11.73
N THR A 55 12.97 2.04 -13.01
CA THR A 55 14.21 2.70 -13.47
C THR A 55 14.36 4.07 -12.83
N ALA A 56 13.28 4.86 -12.75
CA ALA A 56 13.26 6.13 -12.03
C ALA A 56 13.63 5.97 -10.53
N VAL A 57 13.12 4.93 -9.85
CA VAL A 57 13.51 4.63 -8.45
C VAL A 57 15.01 4.35 -8.36
N LYS A 58 15.57 3.50 -9.24
CA LYS A 58 17.00 3.16 -9.25
C LYS A 58 17.87 4.39 -9.49
N GLU A 59 17.49 5.29 -10.39
CA GLU A 59 18.22 6.53 -10.65
C GLU A 59 18.24 7.46 -9.43
N VAL A 60 17.09 7.65 -8.77
CA VAL A 60 16.98 8.46 -7.55
C VAL A 60 17.79 7.84 -6.41
N PHE A 61 17.72 6.51 -6.25
CA PHE A 61 18.45 5.80 -5.19
C PHE A 61 19.96 5.87 -5.39
N LYS A 62 20.43 5.69 -6.63
CA LYS A 62 21.84 5.85 -7.00
C LYS A 62 22.33 7.27 -6.75
N ALA A 63 21.54 8.28 -7.10
CA ALA A 63 21.93 9.68 -6.91
C ALA A 63 21.92 10.14 -5.44
N GLY A 64 21.15 9.45 -4.59
CA GLY A 64 21.04 9.69 -3.16
C GLY A 64 21.90 8.76 -2.29
N ASP A 65 22.79 7.96 -2.89
CA ASP A 65 23.64 6.99 -2.18
C ASP A 65 22.85 6.12 -1.19
N VAL A 66 21.70 5.60 -1.64
CA VAL A 66 20.82 4.74 -0.85
C VAL A 66 21.42 3.34 -0.74
N PRO A 67 21.60 2.77 0.47
CA PRO A 67 22.25 1.48 0.68
C PRO A 67 21.29 0.30 0.40
N VAL A 68 20.71 0.26 -0.81
CA VAL A 68 19.79 -0.79 -1.26
C VAL A 68 20.30 -1.39 -2.57
N GLU A 69 20.40 -2.72 -2.61
CA GLU A 69 20.68 -3.51 -3.80
C GLU A 69 19.39 -4.21 -4.24
N PHE A 70 18.99 -4.02 -5.50
CA PHE A 70 17.79 -4.63 -6.03
C PHE A 70 18.11 -5.96 -6.72
N GLU A 71 17.43 -7.01 -6.27
CA GLU A 71 17.39 -8.30 -6.97
C GLU A 71 16.19 -8.28 -7.94
N GLU A 72 16.46 -8.03 -9.21
CA GLU A 72 15.43 -7.76 -10.22
C GLU A 72 14.88 -9.03 -10.88
N PHE A 73 13.56 -9.18 -10.88
CA PHE A 73 12.85 -10.25 -11.58
C PHE A 73 11.82 -9.69 -12.55
N HIS A 74 11.99 -9.99 -13.83
CA HIS A 74 11.03 -9.61 -14.87
C HIS A 74 9.94 -10.67 -15.02
N VAL A 75 8.73 -10.30 -14.61
CA VAL A 75 7.53 -11.14 -14.67
C VAL A 75 6.40 -10.38 -15.36
N SER A 76 5.74 -11.04 -16.31
CA SER A 76 4.59 -10.55 -17.04
C SER A 76 3.69 -11.73 -17.41
N GLU A 77 2.40 -11.69 -17.05
CA GLU A 77 1.42 -12.68 -17.54
C GLU A 77 1.02 -12.40 -19.00
N VAL A 78 1.01 -11.13 -19.41
CA VAL A 78 0.60 -10.71 -20.77
C VAL A 78 1.63 -11.11 -21.82
N GLN A 79 2.91 -11.08 -21.46
CA GLN A 79 4.01 -11.46 -22.36
C GLN A 79 4.35 -12.96 -22.28
N ASN A 80 3.50 -13.79 -21.63
CA ASN A 80 3.76 -15.20 -21.34
C ASN A 80 5.13 -15.43 -20.65
N MET A 81 5.61 -14.44 -19.89
CA MET A 81 6.87 -14.54 -19.16
C MET A 81 6.68 -15.11 -17.76
N ALA A 82 5.44 -15.25 -17.29
CA ALA A 82 5.08 -15.89 -16.04
C ALA A 82 5.04 -17.41 -16.21
N SER A 83 6.03 -18.10 -15.61
CA SER A 83 6.00 -19.56 -15.42
C SER A 83 5.92 -19.88 -13.94
N GLU A 84 5.51 -21.10 -13.59
CA GLU A 84 5.50 -21.56 -12.19
C GLU A 84 6.90 -21.51 -11.58
N GLU A 85 7.92 -21.88 -12.36
CA GLU A 85 9.32 -21.84 -11.93
C GLU A 85 9.75 -20.41 -11.58
N LYS A 86 9.40 -19.42 -12.40
CA LYS A 86 9.70 -18.01 -12.11
C LYS A 86 8.92 -17.49 -10.91
N LEU A 87 7.68 -17.95 -10.70
CA LEU A 87 6.92 -17.65 -9.49
C LEU A 87 7.65 -18.15 -8.25
N GLU A 88 8.14 -19.38 -8.25
CA GLU A 88 8.90 -19.92 -7.13
C GLU A 88 10.23 -19.20 -6.91
N GLN A 89 10.93 -18.80 -7.97
CA GLN A 89 12.15 -17.99 -7.86
C GLN A 89 11.88 -16.64 -7.19
N VAL A 90 10.84 -15.93 -7.65
CA VAL A 90 10.44 -14.63 -7.07
C VAL A 90 10.02 -14.79 -5.62
N LEU A 91 9.20 -15.80 -5.30
CA LEU A 91 8.77 -16.07 -3.93
C LEU A 91 9.94 -16.41 -3.02
N THR A 92 10.91 -17.18 -3.51
CA THR A 92 12.13 -17.52 -2.77
C THR A 92 12.93 -16.27 -2.47
N SER A 93 13.14 -15.39 -3.46
CA SER A 93 13.80 -14.09 -3.25
C SER A 93 13.04 -13.22 -2.24
N MET A 94 11.71 -13.09 -2.37
CA MET A 94 10.89 -12.31 -1.44
C MET A 94 10.93 -12.86 -0.02
N LYS A 95 10.96 -14.19 0.15
CA LYS A 95 11.11 -14.83 1.48
C LYS A 95 12.49 -14.59 2.08
N ASN A 96 13.55 -14.65 1.27
CA ASN A 96 14.92 -14.43 1.71
C ASN A 96 15.17 -12.97 2.11
N ASN A 97 14.76 -12.03 1.24
CA ASN A 97 14.97 -10.59 1.44
C ASN A 97 13.95 -9.98 2.41
N ARG A 98 12.78 -10.61 2.57
CA ARG A 98 11.61 -10.17 3.38
C ARG A 98 10.94 -8.87 2.93
N VAL A 99 11.62 -8.06 2.11
CA VAL A 99 11.13 -6.80 1.58
C VAL A 99 11.22 -6.83 0.06
N ALA A 100 10.13 -6.40 -0.58
CA ALA A 100 10.07 -6.29 -2.03
C ALA A 100 9.39 -4.99 -2.48
N ILE A 101 9.74 -4.52 -3.66
CA ILE A 101 9.02 -3.45 -4.36
C ILE A 101 8.54 -3.97 -5.72
N LYS A 102 7.27 -3.73 -6.06
CA LYS A 102 6.68 -4.25 -7.30
C LYS A 102 5.84 -3.23 -8.04
N GLY A 103 5.87 -3.34 -9.37
CA GLY A 103 4.89 -2.71 -10.26
C GLY A 103 3.61 -3.53 -10.34
N LYS A 104 2.71 -3.13 -11.25
CA LYS A 104 1.48 -3.88 -11.53
C LYS A 104 1.80 -5.04 -12.45
N ILE A 105 1.46 -6.27 -12.07
CA ILE A 105 1.44 -7.42 -12.98
C ILE A 105 0.02 -7.48 -13.55
N HIS A 106 -0.11 -7.39 -14.87
CA HIS A 106 -1.41 -7.35 -15.54
C HIS A 106 -1.89 -8.78 -15.81
N ALA A 107 -3.03 -9.14 -15.24
CA ALA A 107 -3.68 -10.41 -15.53
C ALA A 107 -4.44 -10.32 -16.87
N PRO A 108 -4.32 -11.32 -17.75
CA PRO A 108 -5.10 -11.37 -18.99
C PRO A 108 -6.61 -11.45 -18.67
N MET A 109 -7.43 -10.78 -19.48
CA MET A 109 -8.90 -10.83 -19.34
C MET A 109 -9.51 -12.16 -19.82
N GLU A 110 -8.79 -12.92 -20.63
CA GLU A 110 -9.28 -14.18 -21.20
C GLU A 110 -9.21 -15.31 -20.17
N TYR A 111 -10.36 -15.90 -19.87
CA TYR A 111 -10.50 -17.04 -18.97
C TYR A 111 -9.86 -18.29 -19.57
N LYS A 112 -8.71 -18.73 -19.01
CA LYS A 112 -7.99 -19.95 -19.41
C LYS A 112 -8.08 -21.06 -18.34
N GLY A 113 -9.16 -21.12 -17.59
CA GLY A 113 -9.44 -22.21 -16.63
C GLY A 113 -8.77 -22.08 -15.26
N GLU A 114 -7.71 -21.28 -15.09
CA GLU A 114 -7.20 -20.90 -13.77
C GLU A 114 -7.86 -19.59 -13.30
N LEU A 115 -8.64 -19.66 -12.22
CA LEU A 115 -9.35 -18.51 -11.63
C LEU A 115 -8.40 -17.52 -10.92
N ALA A 116 -7.18 -17.92 -10.59
CA ALA A 116 -6.26 -17.14 -9.76
C ALA A 116 -5.11 -16.55 -10.59
N SER A 117 -5.14 -15.23 -10.81
CA SER A 117 -4.01 -14.49 -11.41
C SER A 117 -2.71 -14.66 -10.63
N TYR A 118 -1.57 -14.47 -11.29
CA TYR A 118 -0.24 -14.50 -10.67
C TYR A 118 -0.15 -13.58 -9.44
N GLU A 119 -0.75 -12.39 -9.50
CA GLU A 119 -0.79 -11.44 -8.39
C GLU A 119 -1.56 -11.99 -7.18
N MET A 120 -2.68 -12.69 -7.42
CA MET A 120 -3.43 -13.38 -6.36
C MET A 120 -2.62 -14.54 -5.78
N ARG A 121 -1.95 -15.33 -6.62
CA ARG A 121 -1.12 -16.45 -6.18
C ARG A 121 0.05 -15.98 -5.32
N LEU A 122 0.71 -14.89 -5.70
CA LEU A 122 1.79 -14.27 -4.94
C LEU A 122 1.29 -13.76 -3.57
N ARG A 123 0.16 -13.03 -3.54
CA ARG A 123 -0.45 -12.58 -2.27
C ARG A 123 -0.83 -13.72 -1.34
N ARG A 124 -1.43 -14.79 -1.87
CA ARG A 124 -1.83 -15.96 -1.09
C ARG A 124 -0.61 -16.74 -0.57
N LYS A 125 0.40 -16.99 -1.41
CA LYS A 125 1.61 -17.74 -1.01
C LYS A 125 2.49 -16.98 0.01
N LEU A 126 2.42 -15.64 0.03
CA LEU A 126 3.11 -14.80 1.02
C LEU A 126 2.22 -14.35 2.20
N ASP A 127 0.94 -14.73 2.19
CA ASP A 127 -0.10 -14.27 3.14
C ASP A 127 -0.07 -12.75 3.36
N LEU A 128 0.05 -12.00 2.26
CA LEU A 128 -0.05 -10.53 2.27
C LEU A 128 -1.49 -10.14 2.53
N PHE A 129 -1.85 -9.91 3.78
CA PHE A 129 -3.23 -9.78 4.21
C PHE A 129 -3.72 -8.35 4.40
N ALA A 130 -2.81 -7.43 4.69
CA ALA A 130 -3.15 -6.03 4.93
C ALA A 130 -2.55 -5.15 3.84
N ASN A 131 -3.42 -4.58 3.01
CA ASN A 131 -3.03 -3.47 2.15
C ASN A 131 -3.19 -2.17 2.92
N VAL A 132 -2.19 -1.30 2.86
CA VAL A 132 -2.24 0.06 3.40
C VAL A 132 -2.05 1.02 2.25
N VAL A 133 -2.97 1.97 2.11
CA VAL A 133 -2.92 3.02 1.09
C VAL A 133 -2.97 4.37 1.78
N HIS A 134 -1.97 5.21 1.49
CA HIS A 134 -1.83 6.53 2.11
C HIS A 134 -2.40 7.61 1.19
N VAL A 135 -3.52 8.20 1.60
CA VAL A 135 -4.21 9.20 0.81
C VAL A 135 -3.92 10.57 1.42
N ASN A 136 -2.83 11.16 0.94
CA ASN A 136 -2.33 12.44 1.38
C ASN A 136 -2.41 13.48 0.27
N SER A 137 -2.96 14.66 0.56
CA SER A 137 -2.83 15.80 -0.34
C SER A 137 -1.35 16.20 -0.46
N LEU A 138 -0.88 16.37 -1.68
CA LEU A 138 0.49 16.78 -1.95
C LEU A 138 0.68 18.28 -1.74
N PRO A 139 1.68 18.73 -0.97
CA PRO A 139 1.94 20.15 -0.77
C PRO A 139 2.15 20.90 -2.09
N GLY A 140 1.44 22.02 -2.26
CA GLY A 140 1.51 22.89 -3.43
C GLY A 140 0.83 22.35 -4.70
N TYR A 141 0.16 21.19 -4.62
CA TYR A 141 -0.75 20.72 -5.65
C TYR A 141 -2.20 20.82 -5.15
N SER A 142 -2.98 21.71 -5.77
CA SER A 142 -4.37 21.93 -5.38
C SER A 142 -5.28 20.95 -6.11
N THR A 143 -6.14 20.26 -5.36
CA THR A 143 -7.29 19.54 -5.90
C THR A 143 -8.58 20.15 -5.36
N ARG A 144 -9.72 19.48 -5.57
CA ARG A 144 -11.00 19.89 -4.98
C ARG A 144 -10.97 19.83 -3.44
N HIS A 145 -10.21 18.90 -2.87
CA HIS A 145 -10.06 18.69 -1.43
C HIS A 145 -8.59 18.76 -1.04
N ASN A 146 -8.21 19.74 -0.22
CA ASN A 146 -6.82 20.01 0.13
C ASN A 146 -6.55 19.68 1.58
N ASN A 147 -5.31 19.32 1.93
CA ASN A 147 -4.91 18.90 3.28
C ASN A 147 -5.63 17.61 3.75
N LEU A 148 -5.85 16.68 2.82
CA LEU A 148 -6.28 15.33 3.17
C LEU A 148 -5.12 14.53 3.75
N ASP A 149 -5.43 13.75 4.76
CA ASP A 149 -4.55 12.78 5.38
C ASP A 149 -5.40 11.66 5.98
N LEU A 150 -5.69 10.66 5.14
CA LEU A 150 -6.41 9.45 5.57
C LEU A 150 -5.68 8.21 5.10
N VAL A 151 -5.89 7.11 5.82
CA VAL A 151 -5.25 5.82 5.54
C VAL A 151 -6.33 4.78 5.33
N ILE A 152 -6.22 4.03 4.23
CA ILE A 152 -7.12 2.93 3.94
C ILE A 152 -6.38 1.62 4.21
N ILE A 153 -7.00 0.77 5.03
CA ILE A 153 -6.50 -0.56 5.38
C ILE A 153 -7.50 -1.59 4.87
N ARG A 154 -7.05 -2.41 3.93
CA ARG A 154 -7.88 -3.36 3.19
C ARG A 154 -7.42 -4.78 3.44
N GLU A 155 -8.36 -5.66 3.73
CA GLU A 155 -8.16 -7.12 3.73
C GLU A 155 -7.89 -7.61 2.29
N GLN A 156 -6.88 -8.46 2.07
CA GLN A 156 -6.45 -8.88 0.72
C GLN A 156 -6.60 -10.38 0.41
N THR A 157 -6.93 -11.22 1.38
CA THR A 157 -6.83 -12.68 1.27
C THR A 157 -8.15 -13.41 1.10
N GLU A 158 -9.29 -12.77 1.35
CA GLU A 158 -10.62 -13.37 1.24
C GLU A 158 -11.65 -12.40 0.65
N GLY A 159 -12.93 -12.63 0.92
CA GLY A 159 -14.06 -11.90 0.36
C GLY A 159 -14.39 -12.37 -1.04
N GLU A 160 -14.79 -11.40 -1.87
CA GLU A 160 -15.19 -11.59 -3.26
C GLU A 160 -14.01 -12.06 -4.14
N TYR A 161 -12.77 -11.79 -3.72
CA TYR A 161 -11.54 -12.24 -4.39
C TYR A 161 -11.14 -13.69 -4.03
N SER A 162 -12.03 -14.44 -3.39
CA SER A 162 -11.88 -15.89 -3.29
C SER A 162 -12.03 -16.55 -4.68
N SER A 163 -12.71 -15.87 -5.62
CA SER A 163 -12.97 -16.32 -7.00
C SER A 163 -13.66 -17.68 -7.05
N LEU A 164 -14.59 -17.89 -6.12
CA LEU A 164 -15.42 -19.09 -6.05
C LEU A 164 -16.73 -18.79 -6.76
N GLU A 165 -16.74 -19.03 -8.06
CA GLU A 165 -17.89 -18.82 -8.93
C GLU A 165 -18.24 -20.13 -9.62
N HIS A 166 -19.53 -20.39 -9.78
CA HIS A 166 -20.01 -21.53 -10.55
C HIS A 166 -21.36 -21.20 -11.19
N GLU A 167 -21.65 -21.85 -12.30
CA GLU A 167 -22.95 -21.78 -12.95
C GLU A 167 -23.78 -22.99 -12.48
N SER A 168 -24.75 -22.76 -11.59
CA SER A 168 -25.53 -23.85 -10.99
C SER A 168 -26.50 -24.46 -12.00
N VAL A 169 -27.09 -23.63 -12.85
CA VAL A 169 -27.82 -24.00 -14.08
C VAL A 169 -27.53 -22.98 -15.17
N SER A 170 -27.74 -23.34 -16.44
CA SER A 170 -27.44 -22.44 -17.57
C SER A 170 -28.13 -21.07 -17.39
N GLY A 171 -27.33 -20.00 -17.39
CA GLY A 171 -27.76 -18.63 -17.18
C GLY A 171 -27.81 -18.16 -15.72
N VAL A 172 -27.48 -19.02 -14.74
CA VAL A 172 -27.50 -18.69 -13.31
C VAL A 172 -26.12 -18.91 -12.71
N VAL A 173 -25.43 -17.79 -12.43
CA VAL A 173 -24.09 -17.78 -11.85
C VAL A 173 -24.15 -17.38 -10.38
N GLU A 174 -23.55 -18.21 -9.53
CA GLU A 174 -23.40 -17.97 -8.11
C GLU A 174 -21.97 -17.51 -7.80
N CYS A 175 -21.84 -16.39 -7.10
CA CYS A 175 -20.57 -15.85 -6.64
C CYS A 175 -20.49 -15.96 -5.12
N LEU A 176 -19.57 -16.79 -4.60
CA LEU A 176 -19.44 -17.04 -3.18
C LEU A 176 -18.44 -16.06 -2.53
N LYS A 177 -18.96 -15.19 -1.68
CA LYS A 177 -18.17 -14.31 -0.81
C LYS A 177 -17.84 -15.01 0.50
N ILE A 178 -16.56 -15.27 0.74
CA ILE A 178 -16.08 -15.94 1.96
C ILE A 178 -15.50 -14.88 2.92
N ILE A 179 -16.07 -14.79 4.12
CA ILE A 179 -15.52 -13.97 5.22
C ILE A 179 -15.32 -14.88 6.42
N THR A 180 -14.13 -14.81 7.02
CA THR A 180 -13.78 -15.59 8.21
C THR A 180 -13.51 -14.67 9.40
N ARG A 181 -13.82 -15.17 10.59
CA ARG A 181 -13.58 -14.45 11.85
C ARG A 181 -12.08 -14.19 12.06
N GLU A 182 -11.25 -15.18 11.73
CA GLU A 182 -9.80 -15.11 11.91
C GLU A 182 -9.19 -13.94 11.12
N LYS A 183 -9.43 -13.89 9.81
CA LYS A 183 -8.89 -12.85 8.94
C LYS A 183 -9.49 -11.47 9.23
N SER A 184 -10.79 -11.42 9.55
CA SER A 184 -11.47 -10.19 9.99
C SER A 184 -10.87 -9.63 11.29
N ARG A 185 -10.63 -10.47 12.30
CA ARG A 185 -9.98 -10.04 13.55
C ARG A 185 -8.54 -9.59 13.31
N ARG A 186 -7.80 -10.31 12.45
CA ARG A 186 -6.41 -9.99 12.12
C ARG A 186 -6.28 -8.62 11.43
N ILE A 187 -7.10 -8.33 10.41
CA ILE A 187 -7.04 -7.03 9.72
C ILE A 187 -7.52 -5.88 10.62
N ALA A 188 -8.55 -6.11 11.44
CA ALA A 188 -8.98 -5.13 12.44
C ALA A 188 -7.86 -4.82 13.42
N LYS A 189 -7.21 -5.86 13.95
CA LYS A 189 -6.09 -5.70 14.87
C LYS A 189 -4.94 -4.92 14.25
N PHE A 190 -4.56 -5.28 13.03
CA PHE A 190 -3.54 -4.54 12.28
C PHE A 190 -3.91 -3.05 12.15
N ALA A 191 -5.18 -2.73 11.86
CA ALA A 191 -5.63 -1.33 11.74
C ALA A 191 -5.53 -0.55 13.06
N PHE A 192 -5.90 -1.15 14.18
CA PHE A 192 -5.78 -0.51 15.50
C PHE A 192 -4.32 -0.38 15.98
N ASP A 193 -3.47 -1.38 15.71
CA ASP A 193 -2.03 -1.30 15.97
C ASP A 193 -1.39 -0.20 15.13
N TYR A 194 -1.72 -0.14 13.84
CA TYR A 194 -1.28 0.91 12.93
C TYR A 194 -1.70 2.29 13.44
N ALA A 195 -2.98 2.45 13.80
CA ALA A 195 -3.50 3.70 14.32
C ALA A 195 -2.74 4.15 15.58
N THR A 196 -2.53 3.22 16.52
CA THR A 196 -1.78 3.49 17.76
C THR A 196 -0.34 3.89 17.47
N LYS A 197 0.38 3.14 16.62
CA LYS A 197 1.78 3.39 16.29
C LYS A 197 1.99 4.70 15.53
N LYS A 198 1.02 5.09 14.71
CA LYS A 198 1.08 6.32 13.90
C LYS A 198 0.42 7.53 14.58
N GLY A 199 0.02 7.42 15.84
CA GLY A 199 -0.59 8.51 16.59
C GLY A 199 -1.95 8.97 16.04
N ARG A 200 -2.68 8.06 15.38
CA ARG A 200 -4.00 8.29 14.81
C ARG A 200 -5.07 8.18 15.91
N GLY A 201 -6.15 8.94 15.77
CA GLY A 201 -7.19 9.05 16.80
C GLY A 201 -8.43 8.21 16.54
N LYS A 202 -8.64 7.77 15.29
CA LYS A 202 -9.90 7.13 14.90
C LYS A 202 -9.73 6.01 13.88
N VAL A 203 -10.47 4.91 14.08
CA VAL A 203 -10.62 3.80 13.13
C VAL A 203 -12.09 3.64 12.75
N THR A 204 -12.39 3.68 11.46
CA THR A 204 -13.74 3.52 10.91
C THR A 204 -13.85 2.22 10.10
N ALA A 205 -14.70 1.29 10.52
CA ALA A 205 -14.98 0.06 9.79
C ALA A 205 -16.01 0.29 8.67
N VAL A 206 -15.64 0.00 7.42
CA VAL A 206 -16.54 0.16 6.26
C VAL A 206 -17.13 -1.19 5.85
N HIS A 207 -18.46 -1.23 5.66
CA HIS A 207 -19.20 -2.48 5.47
C HIS A 207 -20.51 -2.27 4.69
N LYS A 208 -21.23 -3.35 4.41
CA LYS A 208 -22.60 -3.38 3.85
C LYS A 208 -23.47 -4.40 4.60
N ALA A 209 -23.32 -4.44 5.92
CA ALA A 209 -24.01 -5.39 6.81
C ALA A 209 -25.54 -5.20 6.86
N ASN A 210 -26.06 -4.07 6.35
CA ASN A 210 -27.51 -3.89 6.16
C ASN A 210 -28.09 -4.84 5.10
N ILE A 211 -27.27 -5.29 4.14
CA ILE A 211 -27.63 -6.28 3.12
C ILE A 211 -27.01 -7.64 3.47
N MET A 212 -25.69 -7.69 3.66
CA MET A 212 -24.95 -8.93 4.00
C MET A 212 -24.84 -9.12 5.51
N LYS A 213 -25.98 -9.46 6.14
CA LYS A 213 -26.09 -9.56 7.61
C LYS A 213 -25.10 -10.53 8.24
N LEU A 214 -24.79 -11.66 7.59
CA LEU A 214 -23.87 -12.66 8.13
C LEU A 214 -22.41 -12.34 7.81
N GLY A 215 -22.05 -12.18 6.52
CA GLY A 215 -20.67 -11.94 6.12
C GLY A 215 -20.10 -10.65 6.69
N ASP A 216 -20.70 -9.51 6.32
CA ASP A 216 -20.23 -8.20 6.80
C ASP A 216 -20.58 -7.96 8.27
N GLY A 217 -21.62 -8.62 8.79
CA GLY A 217 -21.92 -8.61 10.23
C GLY A 217 -20.81 -9.29 11.04
N LEU A 218 -20.25 -10.40 10.55
CA LEU A 218 -19.11 -11.07 11.19
C LEU A 218 -17.86 -10.18 11.18
N PHE A 219 -17.60 -9.48 10.07
CA PHE A 219 -16.50 -8.51 9.99
C PHE A 219 -16.67 -7.39 11.03
N LEU A 220 -17.85 -6.77 11.08
CA LEU A 220 -18.15 -5.71 12.06
C LEU A 220 -18.02 -6.16 13.50
N GLN A 221 -18.55 -7.35 13.82
CA GLN A 221 -18.42 -7.92 15.16
C GLN A 221 -16.95 -8.10 15.51
N SER A 222 -16.15 -8.62 14.58
CA SER A 222 -14.70 -8.80 14.77
C SER A 222 -13.98 -7.47 15.01
N CYS A 223 -14.32 -6.41 14.25
CA CYS A 223 -13.77 -5.08 14.47
C CYS A 223 -14.16 -4.49 15.84
N ALA A 224 -15.42 -4.65 16.25
CA ALA A 224 -15.89 -4.17 17.55
C ALA A 224 -15.21 -4.90 18.72
N GLU A 225 -15.09 -6.23 18.64
CA GLU A 225 -14.38 -7.04 19.65
C GLU A 225 -12.90 -6.61 19.79
N VAL A 226 -12.24 -6.28 18.68
CA VAL A 226 -10.86 -5.78 18.71
C VAL A 226 -10.79 -4.35 19.25
N ALA A 227 -11.76 -3.49 18.93
CA ALA A 227 -11.79 -2.10 19.38
C ALA A 227 -11.78 -1.99 20.92
N GLU A 228 -12.40 -2.93 21.63
CA GLU A 228 -12.37 -3.02 23.10
C GLU A 228 -10.95 -3.11 23.68
N LEU A 229 -9.98 -3.57 22.88
CA LEU A 229 -8.57 -3.67 23.29
C LEU A 229 -7.81 -2.34 23.18
N TYR A 230 -8.39 -1.33 22.52
CA TYR A 230 -7.76 -0.04 22.20
C TYR A 230 -8.65 1.15 22.63
N PRO A 231 -8.87 1.35 23.95
CA PRO A 231 -9.83 2.33 24.46
C PRO A 231 -9.49 3.79 24.13
N LYS A 232 -8.25 4.08 23.70
CA LYS A 232 -7.81 5.42 23.28
C LYS A 232 -8.15 5.75 21.82
N ILE A 233 -8.47 4.75 21.01
CA ILE A 233 -8.80 4.93 19.59
C ILE A 233 -10.33 4.95 19.46
N LYS A 234 -10.86 6.02 18.89
CA LYS A 234 -12.30 6.09 18.61
C LYS A 234 -12.66 5.08 17.54
N TYR A 235 -13.63 4.21 17.82
CA TYR A 235 -14.17 3.26 16.86
C TYR A 235 -15.53 3.72 16.32
N GLU A 236 -15.68 3.71 15.00
CA GLU A 236 -16.95 3.96 14.31
C GLU A 236 -17.13 2.92 13.20
N ASN A 237 -18.35 2.77 12.68
CA ASN A 237 -18.61 2.03 11.46
C ASN A 237 -19.51 2.84 10.53
N ILE A 238 -19.40 2.56 9.23
CA ILE A 238 -20.16 3.25 8.20
C ILE A 238 -20.48 2.30 7.04
N ILE A 239 -21.70 2.39 6.52
CA ILE A 239 -22.05 1.65 5.30
C ILE A 239 -21.30 2.22 4.09
N ILE A 240 -20.84 1.35 3.19
CA ILE A 240 -19.99 1.70 2.04
C ILE A 240 -20.61 2.79 1.16
N ASP A 241 -21.93 2.77 0.90
CA ASP A 241 -22.61 3.81 0.12
C ASP A 241 -22.44 5.20 0.75
N ASN A 242 -22.70 5.30 2.06
CA ASN A 242 -22.53 6.55 2.79
C ASN A 242 -21.05 6.92 2.90
N CYS A 243 -20.15 5.94 3.05
CA CYS A 243 -18.71 6.19 3.03
C CYS A 243 -18.28 6.88 1.73
N CYS A 244 -18.72 6.38 0.57
CA CYS A 244 -18.46 7.00 -0.72
C CYS A 244 -19.02 8.42 -0.80
N MET A 245 -20.26 8.65 -0.34
CA MET A 245 -20.86 9.99 -0.29
C MET A 245 -20.04 10.94 0.60
N GLN A 246 -19.67 10.51 1.80
CA GLN A 246 -18.93 11.30 2.77
C GLN A 246 -17.50 11.60 2.30
N LEU A 247 -16.83 10.67 1.60
CA LEU A 247 -15.49 10.91 1.05
C LEU A 247 -15.50 12.00 -0.03
N VAL A 248 -16.60 12.17 -0.76
CA VAL A 248 -16.74 13.25 -1.74
C VAL A 248 -17.26 14.55 -1.11
N GLN A 249 -18.11 14.46 -0.10
CA GLN A 249 -18.72 15.64 0.54
C GLN A 249 -17.81 16.27 1.60
N ASN A 250 -17.31 15.46 2.54
CA ASN A 250 -16.48 15.89 3.66
C ASN A 250 -15.45 14.81 4.06
N PRO A 251 -14.40 14.59 3.26
CA PRO A 251 -13.40 13.55 3.53
C PRO A 251 -12.57 13.79 4.81
N TYR A 252 -12.52 15.01 5.34
CA TYR A 252 -11.73 15.40 6.53
C TYR A 252 -12.17 14.71 7.82
N GLN A 253 -13.35 14.10 7.83
CA GLN A 253 -13.85 13.37 8.98
C GLN A 253 -13.18 12.00 9.15
N PHE A 254 -12.48 11.49 8.13
CA PHE A 254 -11.85 10.16 8.18
C PHE A 254 -10.39 10.25 8.61
N ASP A 255 -9.93 9.21 9.29
CA ASP A 255 -8.55 9.07 9.75
C ASP A 255 -7.99 7.72 9.25
N VAL A 256 -8.25 6.61 9.95
CA VAL A 256 -7.98 5.26 9.45
C VAL A 256 -9.29 4.56 9.07
N LEU A 257 -9.40 4.03 7.86
CA LEU A 257 -10.51 3.18 7.44
C LEU A 257 -10.06 1.72 7.34
N VAL A 258 -10.86 0.79 7.86
CA VAL A 258 -10.61 -0.66 7.73
C VAL A 258 -11.79 -1.34 7.05
N MET A 259 -11.53 -2.23 6.08
CA MET A 259 -12.61 -2.83 5.30
C MET A 259 -12.27 -4.17 4.64
N PRO A 260 -13.31 -4.97 4.30
CA PRO A 260 -13.18 -6.15 3.44
C PRO A 260 -12.65 -5.82 2.04
N ASN A 261 -12.22 -6.86 1.35
CA ASN A 261 -11.41 -6.78 0.14
C ASN A 261 -12.02 -5.97 -1.02
N LEU A 262 -13.28 -6.23 -1.40
CA LEU A 262 -13.91 -5.52 -2.52
C LEU A 262 -14.10 -4.03 -2.23
N TYR A 263 -14.55 -3.67 -1.03
CA TYR A 263 -14.77 -2.27 -0.67
C TYR A 263 -13.46 -1.49 -0.62
N GLY A 264 -12.40 -2.13 -0.11
CA GLY A 264 -11.06 -1.58 -0.14
C GLY A 264 -10.67 -1.16 -1.55
N ASN A 265 -10.84 -2.04 -2.53
CA ASN A 265 -10.51 -1.71 -3.92
C ASN A 265 -11.26 -0.49 -4.46
N ILE A 266 -12.55 -0.36 -4.12
CA ILE A 266 -13.39 0.74 -4.58
C ILE A 266 -12.95 2.04 -3.91
N ILE A 267 -12.78 2.01 -2.58
CA ILE A 267 -12.40 3.18 -1.78
C ILE A 267 -10.99 3.64 -2.10
N ASP A 268 -10.03 2.74 -2.34
CA ASP A 268 -8.67 3.06 -2.76
C ASP A 268 -8.67 3.92 -4.04
N ASN A 269 -9.46 3.52 -5.05
CA ASN A 269 -9.54 4.25 -6.32
C ASN A 269 -10.29 5.57 -6.19
N LEU A 270 -11.38 5.61 -5.42
CA LEU A 270 -12.12 6.85 -5.14
C LEU A 270 -11.21 7.86 -4.44
N ALA A 271 -10.55 7.43 -3.37
CA ALA A 271 -9.72 8.28 -2.53
C ALA A 271 -8.46 8.76 -3.28
N ALA A 272 -7.88 7.94 -4.16
CA ALA A 272 -6.82 8.38 -5.05
C ALA A 272 -7.28 9.54 -5.95
N GLY A 273 -8.50 9.49 -6.47
CA GLY A 273 -9.11 10.59 -7.23
C GLY A 273 -9.20 11.90 -6.45
N LEU A 274 -9.32 11.87 -5.11
CA LEU A 274 -9.43 13.08 -4.28
C LEU A 274 -8.10 13.85 -4.18
N VAL A 275 -6.96 13.16 -4.26
CA VAL A 275 -5.63 13.73 -3.99
C VAL A 275 -4.76 13.94 -5.24
N GLY A 276 -5.27 13.61 -6.43
CA GLY A 276 -4.57 13.85 -7.72
C GLY A 276 -4.54 12.65 -8.66
N GLY A 277 -5.10 11.52 -8.26
CA GLY A 277 -5.22 10.32 -9.07
C GLY A 277 -4.21 9.23 -8.71
N ALA A 278 -4.20 8.18 -9.52
CA ALA A 278 -3.40 6.98 -9.28
C ALA A 278 -1.88 7.23 -9.23
N GLY A 279 -1.40 8.25 -9.95
CA GLY A 279 0.02 8.56 -10.11
C GLY A 279 0.70 9.12 -8.86
N VAL A 280 -0.04 9.41 -7.79
CA VAL A 280 0.50 10.08 -6.58
C VAL A 280 0.30 9.32 -5.27
N VAL A 281 -0.45 8.23 -5.28
CA VAL A 281 -0.83 7.50 -4.05
C VAL A 281 0.09 6.31 -3.82
N PRO A 282 0.90 6.29 -2.74
CA PRO A 282 1.72 5.15 -2.39
C PRO A 282 0.90 4.07 -1.66
N GLY A 283 1.36 2.83 -1.78
CA GLY A 283 0.72 1.65 -1.21
C GLY A 283 1.71 0.63 -0.66
N GLU A 284 1.22 -0.18 0.27
CA GLU A 284 2.02 -1.15 1.01
C GLU A 284 1.16 -2.40 1.24
N SER A 285 1.73 -3.59 1.12
CA SER A 285 1.07 -4.85 1.43
C SER A 285 1.90 -5.60 2.47
N TYR A 286 1.28 -5.98 3.57
CA TYR A 286 1.94 -6.58 4.72
C TYR A 286 1.48 -8.01 4.96
N SER A 287 2.43 -8.88 5.31
CA SER A 287 2.18 -10.12 6.03
C SER A 287 2.76 -10.05 7.44
N ALA A 288 2.79 -11.17 8.15
CA ALA A 288 3.48 -11.28 9.45
C ALA A 288 5.01 -11.19 9.32
N GLU A 289 5.57 -11.59 8.18
CA GLU A 289 7.01 -11.72 8.00
C GLU A 289 7.56 -10.85 6.87
N TYR A 290 6.71 -10.46 5.92
CA TYR A 290 7.09 -9.84 4.66
C TYR A 290 6.37 -8.51 4.44
N ALA A 291 7.04 -7.60 3.72
CA ALA A 291 6.45 -6.34 3.28
C ALA A 291 6.70 -6.14 1.78
N VAL A 292 5.63 -5.88 1.03
CA VAL A 292 5.66 -5.66 -0.41
C VAL A 292 5.11 -4.27 -0.72
N PHE A 293 5.96 -3.42 -1.29
CA PHE A 293 5.68 -2.03 -1.60
C PHE A 293 5.22 -1.89 -3.05
N GLU A 294 4.07 -1.25 -3.27
CA GLU A 294 3.47 -1.07 -4.60
C GLU A 294 2.73 0.28 -4.68
N THR A 295 2.23 0.68 -5.85
CA THR A 295 1.39 1.89 -5.92
C THR A 295 0.02 1.60 -5.29
N GLY A 296 -0.55 2.58 -4.59
CA GLY A 296 -1.84 2.41 -3.90
C GLY A 296 -2.99 2.16 -4.88
N ALA A 297 -2.97 2.86 -6.02
CA ALA A 297 -3.84 2.56 -7.14
C ALA A 297 -3.11 1.65 -8.14
N ARG A 298 -3.70 0.49 -8.43
CA ARG A 298 -3.07 -0.60 -9.19
C ARG A 298 -3.37 -0.55 -10.69
N HIS A 299 -2.99 0.55 -11.34
CA HIS A 299 -3.18 0.75 -12.78
C HIS A 299 -1.87 0.52 -13.55
N PRO A 300 -1.86 -0.33 -14.60
CA PRO A 300 -0.65 -0.56 -15.41
C PRO A 300 -0.34 0.61 -16.34
N PHE A 301 -1.33 1.46 -16.64
CA PHE A 301 -1.24 2.58 -17.58
C PHE A 301 -0.61 2.20 -18.94
N ALA A 302 -1.09 1.09 -19.52
CA ALA A 302 -0.49 0.46 -20.70
C ALA A 302 -0.32 1.40 -21.91
N GLN A 303 -1.21 2.39 -22.11
CA GLN A 303 -1.06 3.36 -23.20
C GLN A 303 0.16 4.30 -23.10
N ALA A 304 0.81 4.37 -21.94
CA ALA A 304 1.96 5.25 -21.70
C ALA A 304 3.33 4.54 -21.81
N VAL A 305 3.32 3.22 -22.07
CA VAL A 305 4.54 2.41 -22.19
C VAL A 305 5.48 2.99 -23.24
N GLY A 306 6.73 3.25 -22.84
CA GLY A 306 7.79 3.75 -23.73
C GLY A 306 7.61 5.20 -24.18
N ARG A 307 6.60 5.91 -23.69
CA ARG A 307 6.32 7.30 -24.07
C ARG A 307 6.97 8.33 -23.14
N ASN A 308 7.58 7.90 -22.03
CA ASN A 308 8.24 8.79 -21.07
C ASN A 308 7.26 9.84 -20.49
N ILE A 309 6.02 9.44 -20.22
CA ILE A 309 4.95 10.31 -19.68
C ILE A 309 4.35 9.79 -18.38
N ALA A 310 4.88 8.70 -17.83
CA ALA A 310 4.40 8.12 -16.58
C ALA A 310 4.75 9.03 -15.40
N ASN A 311 3.84 9.20 -14.44
CA ASN A 311 4.14 9.95 -13.23
C ASN A 311 4.88 9.04 -12.22
N PRO A 312 6.15 9.33 -11.86
CA PRO A 312 6.89 8.49 -10.93
C PRO A 312 6.60 8.79 -9.46
N THR A 313 5.76 9.79 -9.15
CA THR A 313 5.50 10.25 -7.78
C THR A 313 5.05 9.13 -6.85
N ALA A 314 4.01 8.37 -7.20
CA ALA A 314 3.51 7.28 -6.37
C ALA A 314 4.59 6.24 -6.07
N MET A 315 5.32 5.81 -7.10
CA MET A 315 6.36 4.79 -6.94
C MET A 315 7.55 5.29 -6.11
N LEU A 316 7.97 6.55 -6.28
CA LEU A 316 9.03 7.16 -5.47
C LEU A 316 8.61 7.33 -4.00
N LEU A 317 7.35 7.69 -3.73
CA LEU A 317 6.83 7.76 -2.37
C LEU A 317 6.69 6.36 -1.74
N THR A 318 6.24 5.37 -2.52
CA THR A 318 6.24 3.96 -2.12
C THR A 318 7.66 3.48 -1.77
N ALA A 319 8.66 3.81 -2.59
CA ALA A 319 10.05 3.49 -2.33
C ALA A 319 10.58 4.22 -1.07
N ALA A 320 10.17 5.46 -0.82
CA ALA A 320 10.50 6.16 0.43
C ALA A 320 9.88 5.46 1.65
N ASN A 321 8.64 4.98 1.55
CA ASN A 321 8.02 4.21 2.62
C ASN A 321 8.73 2.86 2.87
N MET A 322 9.20 2.20 1.81
CA MET A 322 10.05 1.01 1.92
C MET A 322 11.33 1.30 2.69
N LEU A 323 12.01 2.42 2.42
CA LEU A 323 13.21 2.82 3.15
C LEU A 323 12.92 3.04 4.64
N ARG A 324 11.76 3.63 4.97
CA ARG A 324 11.32 3.76 6.36
C ARG A 324 11.10 2.40 7.03
N HIS A 325 10.54 1.44 6.31
CA HIS A 325 10.38 0.06 6.80
C HIS A 325 11.72 -0.64 7.05
N LEU A 326 12.74 -0.33 6.25
CA LEU A 326 14.12 -0.82 6.42
C LEU A 326 14.90 -0.06 7.52
N ASN A 327 14.26 0.85 8.27
CA ASN A 327 14.88 1.76 9.24
C ASN A 327 15.92 2.73 8.63
N LEU A 328 15.81 3.01 7.33
CA LEU A 328 16.60 4.01 6.61
C LEU A 328 15.88 5.36 6.61
N GLU A 329 15.60 5.91 7.80
CA GLU A 329 14.76 7.10 7.97
C GLU A 329 15.33 8.33 7.27
N TYR A 330 16.66 8.50 7.32
CA TYR A 330 17.36 9.59 6.61
C TYR A 330 17.08 9.55 5.11
N HIS A 331 17.32 8.39 4.46
CA HIS A 331 17.11 8.23 3.02
C HIS A 331 15.64 8.31 2.64
N SER A 332 14.74 7.76 3.48
CA SER A 332 13.29 7.89 3.30
C SER A 332 12.84 9.36 3.26
N ASN A 333 13.28 10.15 4.25
CA ASN A 333 12.92 11.57 4.33
C ASN A 333 13.56 12.37 3.19
N MET A 334 14.81 12.07 2.84
CA MET A 334 15.49 12.71 1.70
C MET A 334 14.73 12.52 0.39
N VAL A 335 14.34 11.29 0.05
CA VAL A 335 13.60 10.99 -1.19
C VAL A 335 12.20 11.59 -1.16
N SER A 336 11.45 11.37 -0.08
CA SER A 336 10.06 11.85 0.01
C SER A 336 9.96 13.38 0.02
N GLU A 337 10.84 14.08 0.73
CA GLU A 337 10.86 15.55 0.75
C GLU A 337 11.34 16.13 -0.59
N ALA A 338 12.29 15.49 -1.28
CA ALA A 338 12.68 15.92 -2.63
C ALA A 338 11.50 15.84 -3.61
N VAL A 339 10.73 14.75 -3.59
CA VAL A 339 9.51 14.61 -4.41
C VAL A 339 8.49 15.69 -4.06
N LYS A 340 8.18 15.88 -2.77
CA LYS A 340 7.23 16.92 -2.33
C LYS A 340 7.68 18.33 -2.73
N ARG A 341 8.98 18.64 -2.66
CA ARG A 341 9.54 19.94 -3.08
C ARG A 341 9.33 20.20 -4.57
N VAL A 342 9.59 19.22 -5.42
CA VAL A 342 9.38 19.35 -6.88
C VAL A 342 7.92 19.66 -7.19
N ILE A 343 7.00 18.91 -6.57
CA ILE A 343 5.55 19.10 -6.77
C ILE A 343 5.10 20.47 -6.26
N LYS A 344 5.60 20.88 -5.08
CA LYS A 344 5.30 22.17 -4.45
C LYS A 344 5.79 23.36 -5.27
N GLN A 345 6.97 23.26 -5.87
CA GLN A 345 7.50 24.30 -6.77
C GLN A 345 6.67 24.44 -8.04
N GLY A 346 6.00 23.36 -8.48
CA GLY A 346 5.07 23.38 -9.61
C GLY A 346 5.68 23.55 -11.00
N LYS A 347 7.00 23.72 -11.11
CA LYS A 347 7.72 23.91 -12.38
C LYS A 347 7.79 22.64 -13.23
N VAL A 348 7.89 21.48 -12.59
CA VAL A 348 8.04 20.17 -13.26
C VAL A 348 6.88 19.28 -12.83
N ARG A 349 5.90 19.14 -13.72
CA ARG A 349 4.70 18.32 -13.50
C ARG A 349 4.42 17.48 -14.74
N THR A 350 4.08 16.22 -14.50
CA THR A 350 3.60 15.31 -15.53
C THR A 350 2.16 15.65 -15.91
N ARG A 351 1.68 15.05 -17.01
CA ARG A 351 0.40 15.39 -17.63
C ARG A 351 -0.81 15.14 -16.75
N ASP A 352 -0.79 14.08 -15.95
CA ASP A 352 -1.84 13.75 -14.98
C ASP A 352 -1.98 14.82 -13.87
N LEU A 353 -0.90 15.55 -13.57
CA LEU A 353 -0.89 16.68 -12.64
C LEU A 353 -1.06 18.04 -13.35
N GLY A 354 -1.50 18.04 -14.61
CA GLY A 354 -1.76 19.24 -15.41
C GLY A 354 -0.51 19.92 -16.00
N GLY A 355 0.65 19.24 -16.00
CA GLY A 355 1.87 19.73 -16.65
C GLY A 355 2.15 19.10 -18.02
N TYR A 356 3.36 19.33 -18.52
CA TYR A 356 3.81 18.82 -19.83
C TYR A 356 5.18 18.12 -19.75
N CYS A 357 5.75 17.99 -18.56
CA CYS A 357 7.05 17.39 -18.36
C CYS A 357 7.00 15.87 -18.50
N THR A 358 8.12 15.30 -18.94
CA THR A 358 8.31 13.85 -19.06
C THR A 358 8.65 13.21 -17.71
N THR A 359 8.58 11.88 -17.64
CA THR A 359 9.07 11.11 -16.49
C THR A 359 10.52 11.45 -16.19
N GLY A 360 11.38 11.46 -17.22
CA GLY A 360 12.79 11.82 -17.09
C GLY A 360 13.02 13.26 -16.60
N ASP A 361 12.22 14.24 -17.02
CA ASP A 361 12.30 15.61 -16.50
C ASP A 361 12.00 15.65 -15.00
N PHE A 362 10.95 14.92 -14.58
CA PHE A 362 10.56 14.84 -13.19
C PHE A 362 11.65 14.18 -12.34
N VAL A 363 12.22 13.06 -12.81
CA VAL A 363 13.32 12.37 -12.10
C VAL A 363 14.54 13.26 -11.95
N ARG A 364 14.97 13.96 -13.02
CA ARG A 364 16.08 14.92 -12.95
C ARG A 364 15.81 16.03 -11.92
N ALA A 365 14.58 16.54 -11.88
CA ALA A 365 14.19 17.56 -10.91
C ALA A 365 14.24 17.02 -9.47
N VAL A 366 13.80 15.78 -9.23
CA VAL A 366 13.90 15.12 -7.92
C VAL A 366 15.36 14.95 -7.51
N VAL A 367 16.20 14.42 -8.40
CA VAL A 367 17.64 14.24 -8.17
C VAL A 367 18.33 15.56 -7.80
N ALA A 368 18.00 16.65 -8.50
CA ALA A 368 18.51 17.98 -8.17
C ALA A 368 18.10 18.47 -6.77
N ASN A 369 16.93 18.05 -6.28
CA ASN A 369 16.42 18.42 -4.96
C ASN A 369 16.89 17.49 -3.81
N LEU A 370 17.49 16.33 -4.11
CA LEU A 370 18.08 15.44 -3.08
C LEU A 370 19.23 16.12 -2.33
N ARG A 371 20.03 16.92 -3.05
CA ARG A 371 21.26 17.55 -2.53
C ARG A 371 21.04 18.87 -1.82
N LEU A 372 19.81 19.40 -1.85
CA LEU A 372 19.47 20.62 -1.16
C LEU A 372 19.26 20.30 0.32
N ARG A 373 20.27 20.60 1.14
CA ARG A 373 20.16 20.58 2.60
C ARG A 373 18.91 21.37 3.02
N PRO A 374 18.16 20.94 4.05
CA PRO A 374 17.10 21.77 4.60
C PRO A 374 17.71 23.14 4.93
N VAL A 375 17.10 24.20 4.41
CA VAL A 375 17.36 25.54 4.94
C VAL A 375 16.83 25.50 6.37
N ILE A 376 17.74 25.63 7.33
CA ILE A 376 17.49 25.66 8.77
C ILE A 376 16.52 26.79 9.10
#